data_AF-A0A950AUQ9-F1
#
_entry.id   AF-A0A950AUQ9-F1
#
_cell.length_a   1.000
_cell.length_b   1.000
_cell.length_c   1.000
_cell.angle_alpha   90.00
_cell.angle_beta   90.00
_cell.angle_gamma   90.00
#
_symmetry.space_group_name_H-M   'P 1'
#
loop_
_entity.id
_entity.type
_entity.pdbx_description
1 polymer ?
#
loop_
_entity_poly.entity_id
_entity_poly.type
_entity_poly.pdbx_seq_one_letter_code
_entity_poly.pdbx_strand_id
1 'polypeptide(L)' 'MVTLTGEHGDLGGACDAIVVGAGPNGLAAAIALAREGLSVRVIEASATVGGGTRSAELTLPGFTHDVCSAVHPMALASPF' A
#
# COMPACT_ATOMS: atom_id res chain seq x y z
N MET A 1 2.64 6.93 7.18
CA MET A 1 3.53 5.84 7.63
C MET A 1 2.64 4.69 8.10
N VAL A 2 2.76 3.52 7.47
CA VAL A 2 2.05 2.29 7.87
C VAL A 2 3.12 1.27 8.24
N THR A 3 3.00 0.64 9.41
CA THR A 3 3.93 -0.42 9.83
C THR A 3 3.18 -1.75 9.81
N LEU A 4 3.72 -2.73 9.09
CA LEU A 4 3.26 -4.11 9.13
C LEU A 4 4.23 -4.91 9.98
N THR A 5 3.78 -5.45 11.09
CA THR A 5 4.60 -6.26 11.99
C THR A 5 4.38 -7.74 11.69
N GLY A 6 5.43 -8.45 11.27
CA GLY A 6 5.50 -9.90 11.43
C GLY A 6 5.68 -10.28 12.90
N GLU A 7 5.56 -11.56 13.23
CA GLU A 7 5.64 -12.08 14.62
C GLU A 7 6.99 -11.76 15.32
N HIS A 8 8.00 -11.32 14.57
CA HIS A 8 9.24 -10.74 15.09
C HIS A 8 9.07 -9.24 15.38
N GLY A 9 8.32 -8.93 16.42
CA GLY A 9 8.10 -7.56 16.87
C GLY A 9 9.29 -7.02 17.68
N ASP A 10 9.89 -5.92 17.20
CA ASP A 10 10.47 -4.92 18.10
C ASP A 10 10.00 -3.51 17.70
N LEU A 11 9.48 -2.79 18.70
CA LEU A 11 8.91 -1.45 18.61
C LEU A 11 10.00 -0.35 18.69
N GLY A 12 11.25 -0.68 18.32
CA GLY A 12 12.45 0.03 18.77
C GLY A 12 13.56 0.30 17.76
N GLY A 13 13.31 0.35 16.44
CA GLY A 13 14.19 1.13 15.53
C GLY A 13 14.58 0.53 14.18
N ALA A 14 14.62 -0.79 14.01
CA ALA A 14 15.00 -1.41 12.73
C ALA A 14 13.86 -2.29 12.22
N CYS A 15 13.30 -1.95 11.06
CA CYS A 15 12.45 -2.86 10.29
C CYS A 15 13.32 -3.62 9.29
N ASP A 16 12.97 -4.88 9.01
CA ASP A 16 13.69 -5.72 8.05
C ASP A 16 13.59 -5.16 6.62
N ALA A 17 12.49 -4.48 6.30
CA ALA A 17 12.30 -3.84 5.01
C ALA A 17 11.59 -2.48 5.11
N ILE A 18 11.97 -1.56 4.23
CA ILE A 18 11.26 -0.30 3.98
C ILE A 18 10.69 -0.33 2.57
N VAL A 19 9.38 -0.09 2.44
CA VAL A 19 8.70 0.08 1.16
C VAL A 19 8.34 1.54 0.98
N VAL A 20 8.75 2.14 -0.14
CA VAL A 20 8.45 3.53 -0.47
C VAL A 20 7.32 3.56 -1.49
N GLY A 21 6.20 4.17 -1.12
CA GLY A 21 4.96 4.24 -1.86
C GLY A 21 3.93 3.22 -1.37
N ALA A 22 2.73 3.70 -1.04
CA ALA A 22 1.55 2.91 -0.66
C ALA A 22 0.54 2.81 -1.82
N GLY A 23 1.05 2.70 -3.05
CA GLY A 23 0.27 2.27 -4.21
C GLY A 23 0.07 0.74 -4.23
N PRO A 24 -0.62 0.21 -5.25
CA PRO A 24 -0.97 -1.22 -5.32
C PRO A 24 0.27 -2.11 -5.28
N ASN A 25 1.32 -1.78 -6.03
CA ASN A 25 2.57 -2.55 -6.06
C ASN A 25 3.31 -2.50 -4.71
N GLY A 26 3.38 -1.33 -4.09
CA GLY A 26 4.06 -1.16 -2.81
C GLY A 26 3.33 -1.91 -1.70
N LEU A 27 2.00 -1.85 -1.67
CA LEU A 27 1.20 -2.61 -0.71
C LEU A 27 1.32 -4.12 -0.95
N ALA A 28 1.28 -4.58 -2.21
CA ALA A 28 1.49 -6.00 -2.53
C ALA A 28 2.86 -6.49 -2.06
N ALA A 29 3.94 -5.73 -2.32
CA ALA A 29 5.28 -6.06 -1.84
C ALA A 29 5.37 -6.09 -0.31
N ALA A 30 4.78 -5.09 0.37
CA ALA A 30 4.79 -5.03 1.82
C ALA A 30 4.05 -6.22 2.46
N ILE A 31 2.91 -6.60 1.89
CA ILE A 31 2.12 -7.76 2.34
C ILE A 31 2.89 -9.06 2.09
N ALA A 32 3.51 -9.22 0.92
CA ALA A 32 4.30 -10.40 0.60
C ALA A 32 5.45 -10.58 1.61
N LEU A 33 6.19 -9.51 1.92
CA LEU A 33 7.27 -9.53 2.91
C LEU A 33 6.76 -9.82 4.32
N ALA A 34 5.65 -9.19 4.73
CA ALA A 34 5.07 -9.42 6.05
C ALA A 34 4.56 -10.86 6.24
N ARG A 35 4.05 -11.50 5.18
CA ARG A 35 3.63 -12.91 5.19
C ARG A 35 4.80 -13.87 5.43
N GLU A 36 6.02 -13.49 5.03
CA GLU A 36 7.25 -14.22 5.35
C GLU A 36 7.78 -13.90 6.77
N GLY A 37 7.00 -13.21 7.60
CA GLY A 37 7.33 -12.91 8.99
C GLY A 37 8.27 -11.72 9.19
N LEU A 38 8.55 -10.95 8.14
CA LEU A 38 9.39 -9.76 8.20
C LEU A 38 8.63 -8.56 8.76
N SER A 39 9.33 -7.71 9.52
CA SER A 39 8.84 -6.39 9.91
C SER A 39 9.03 -5.39 8.76
N VAL A 40 7.94 -4.77 8.31
CA VAL A 40 7.94 -3.90 7.13
C VAL A 40 7.42 -2.51 7.47
N ARG A 41 8.16 -1.48 7.08
CA ARG A 41 7.73 -0.08 7.18
C ARG A 41 7.38 0.48 5.81
N VAL A 42 6.13 0.89 5.62
CA VAL A 42 5.66 1.55 4.41
C VAL A 42 5.65 3.07 4.61
N ILE A 43 6.33 3.78 3.73
CA ILE A 43 6.40 5.24 3.71
C ILE A 43 5.66 5.74 2.48
N GLU A 44 4.69 6.61 2.68
CA GLU A 44 3.89 7.24 1.63
C GLU A 44 4.01 8.76 1.77
N ALA A 45 4.14 9.45 0.64
CA ALA A 45 4.26 10.91 0.60
C ALA A 45 2.88 11.59 0.70
N SER A 46 1.84 10.95 0.17
CA SER A 46 0.45 11.41 0.21
C SER A 46 -0.18 11.23 1.61
N ALA A 47 -1.19 12.05 1.89
CA ALA A 47 -2.03 11.92 3.09
C ALA A 47 -2.86 10.63 3.10
N THR A 48 -3.12 10.05 1.93
CA THR A 48 -3.89 8.81 1.76
C THR A 48 -3.10 7.78 0.97
N VAL A 49 -3.34 6.51 1.28
CA VAL A 49 -2.83 5.37 0.50
C VAL A 49 -3.57 5.21 -0.84
N GLY A 50 -3.13 4.25 -1.64
CA GLY A 50 -3.79 3.81 -2.88
C GLY A 50 -3.08 4.27 -4.15
N GLY A 51 -2.31 5.35 -4.11
CA GLY A 51 -1.63 5.87 -5.31
C GLY A 51 -2.61 6.08 -6.48
N GLY A 52 -2.39 5.38 -7.59
CA GLY A 52 -3.27 5.42 -8.77
C GLY A 52 -4.61 4.68 -8.63
N THR A 53 -4.83 3.90 -7.57
CA THR A 53 -6.06 3.13 -7.33
C THR A 53 -6.99 3.80 -6.32
N ARG A 54 -6.82 5.11 -6.09
CA ARG A 54 -7.67 5.86 -5.16
C ARG A 54 -8.87 6.45 -5.90
N SER A 55 -9.97 6.57 -5.17
CA SER A 55 -11.16 7.27 -5.65
C SER A 55 -11.39 8.54 -4.81
N ALA A 56 -11.92 9.60 -5.42
CA ALA A 56 -12.18 10.87 -4.76
C ALA A 56 -13.36 11.62 -5.40
N GLU A 57 -14.01 12.49 -4.63
CA GLU A 57 -14.98 13.45 -5.18
C GLU A 57 -14.25 14.64 -5.80
N LEU A 58 -14.14 14.65 -7.13
CA LEU A 58 -13.33 15.64 -7.85
C LEU A 58 -14.14 16.76 -8.51
N THR A 59 -15.43 16.54 -8.75
CA THR A 59 -16.25 17.46 -9.56
C THR A 59 -17.40 18.05 -8.75
N LEU A 60 -18.38 17.23 -8.38
CA LEU A 60 -19.58 17.62 -7.66
C LEU A 60 -19.73 16.78 -6.38
N PRO A 61 -20.33 17.35 -5.31
CA PRO A 61 -20.62 16.60 -4.09
C PRO A 61 -21.42 15.32 -4.39
N GLY A 62 -20.99 14.20 -3.82
CA GLY A 62 -21.62 12.89 -4.01
C GLY A 62 -21.18 12.14 -5.29
N PHE A 63 -20.28 12.69 -6.11
CA PHE A 63 -19.75 12.01 -7.28
C PHE A 63 -18.31 11.52 -7.07
N THR A 64 -18.16 10.22 -6.84
CA THR A 64 -16.86 9.57 -6.69
C THR A 64 -16.26 9.19 -8.03
N HIS A 65 -14.98 9.54 -8.23
CA HIS A 65 -14.23 9.25 -9.45
C HIS A 65 -12.99 8.44 -9.11
N ASP A 66 -12.62 7.49 -9.96
CA ASP A 66 -11.29 6.91 -9.92
C ASP A 66 -10.29 7.96 -10.41
N VAL A 67 -9.35 8.33 -9.54
CA VAL A 67 -8.45 9.46 -9.81
C VAL A 67 -7.47 9.14 -10.93
N CYS A 68 -7.19 7.85 -11.15
CA CYS A 68 -6.36 7.39 -12.26
C CYS A 68 -6.90 6.09 -12.84
N SER A 69 -6.64 4.94 -12.20
CA SER A 69 -6.99 3.65 -12.77
C SER A 69 -8.22 3.05 -12.10
N ALA A 70 -9.24 2.76 -12.92
CA ALA A 70 -10.43 2.03 -12.51
C ALA A 70 -10.25 0.50 -12.59
N VAL A 71 -9.34 0.02 -13.44
CA VAL A 71 -9.22 -1.43 -13.76
C VAL A 71 -7.77 -1.87 -13.73
N HIS A 72 -7.49 -2.94 -12.98
CA HIS A 72 -6.16 -3.53 -12.84
C HIS A 72 -6.18 -5.00 -13.30
N PRO A 73 -6.27 -5.28 -14.61
CA PRO A 73 -6.48 -6.65 -15.11
C PRO A 73 -5.34 -7.60 -14.74
N MET A 74 -4.12 -7.08 -14.61
CA MET A 74 -2.95 -7.86 -14.20
C MET A 74 -2.86 -8.07 -12.69
N ALA A 75 -3.65 -7.36 -11.87
CA ALA A 75 -3.67 -7.61 -10.42
C ALA A 75 -4.25 -9.00 -10.11
N LEU A 76 -5.26 -9.46 -10.86
CA LEU A 76 -5.83 -10.81 -10.66
C LEU A 76 -4.86 -11.92 -11.09
N ALA A 77 -4.05 -11.68 -12.13
CA ALA A 77 -3.06 -12.63 -12.61
C ALA A 77 -1.74 -12.57 -11.83
N SER A 78 -1.57 -11.57 -10.96
CA SER A 78 -0.37 -11.41 -10.15
C SER A 78 -0.24 -12.56 -9.15
N PRO A 79 0.97 -13.14 -8.98
CA PRO A 79 1.22 -14.13 -7.94
C PRO A 79 1.33 -13.51 -6.53
N PHE A 80 1.28 -12.18 -6.44
CA PHE A 80 1.30 -11.38 -5.21
C PHE A 80 -0.02 -10.65 -5.02
#